data_AF-A0A8S8YKX6-F1
#
_entry.id   AF-A0A8S8YKX6-F1
#
_cell.length_a   1.000
_cell.length_b   1.000
_cell.length_c   1.000
_cell.angle_alpha   90.00
_cell.angle_beta   90.00
_cell.angle_gamma   90.00
#
_symmetry.space_group_name_H-M   'P 1'
#
loop_
_entity.id
_entity.type
_entity.pdbx_description
1 polymer ?
#
loop_
_entity_poly.entity_id
_entity_poly.type
_entity_poly.pdbx_seq_one_letter_code
_entity_poly.pdbx_strand_id
1 'polypeptide(L)'
;MALRRDDFDAPVVDYSFSEAKDVSSLIDQMAKAGGFSATKLAHARDVLSEAINKSNRDGVLNWLSFPACLCATGTRGFFVEAIKRKAYNVIITTCGTLDHDIERETYQAYYHGAFELDDVELGEQGLNRLGNVIVPNECYGDILEQSVLPWLEEIEKERRGNESRKSMERIWECRALLGLW
;
A
#
# COMPACT_ATOMS: atom_id res chain seq x y z
N MET A 1 -12.28 -17.28 -32.84
CA MET A 1 -13.33 -18.28 -32.59
C MET A 1 -14.69 -17.59 -32.71
N ALA A 2 -15.67 -18.23 -33.34
CA ALA A 2 -17.04 -17.71 -33.40
C ALA A 2 -17.76 -18.03 -32.09
N LEU A 3 -18.37 -17.02 -31.46
CA LEU A 3 -19.15 -17.16 -30.23
C LEU A 3 -20.51 -17.82 -30.54
N ARG A 4 -20.96 -18.74 -29.69
CA ARG A 4 -22.25 -19.43 -29.76
C ARG A 4 -23.07 -19.14 -28.51
N ARG A 5 -24.40 -19.28 -28.62
CA ARG A 5 -25.33 -19.08 -27.50
C ARG A 5 -25.02 -19.99 -26.31
N ASP A 6 -24.59 -21.21 -26.57
CA ASP A 6 -24.30 -22.21 -25.55
C ASP A 6 -22.94 -21.99 -24.86
N ASP A 7 -22.18 -20.98 -25.29
CA ASP A 7 -20.93 -20.60 -24.61
C ASP A 7 -21.21 -19.75 -23.35
N PHE A 8 -22.47 -19.45 -23.03
CA PHE A 8 -22.90 -18.67 -21.83
C PHE A 8 -23.76 -19.55 -20.90
N ASP A 9 -23.19 -19.98 -19.78
CA ASP A 9 -23.77 -20.98 -18.87
C ASP A 9 -24.01 -20.46 -17.43
N ALA A 10 -23.41 -19.34 -17.04
CA ALA A 10 -23.55 -18.75 -15.71
C ALA A 10 -24.58 -17.60 -15.69
N PRO A 11 -25.75 -17.76 -15.03
CA PRO A 11 -26.73 -16.69 -14.90
C PRO A 11 -26.29 -15.63 -13.88
N VAL A 12 -26.75 -14.41 -14.08
CA VAL A 12 -26.66 -13.34 -13.08
C VAL A 12 -27.61 -13.64 -11.94
N VAL A 13 -27.13 -13.51 -10.70
CA VAL A 13 -27.91 -13.78 -9.48
C VAL A 13 -28.00 -12.51 -8.64
N ASP A 14 -29.23 -12.16 -8.24
CA ASP A 14 -29.49 -11.01 -7.37
C ASP A 14 -28.99 -11.25 -5.94
N TYR A 15 -28.71 -10.15 -5.22
CA TYR A 15 -28.35 -10.23 -3.80
C TYR A 15 -29.53 -10.69 -2.95
N SER A 16 -29.26 -11.65 -2.07
CA SER A 16 -30.17 -12.09 -1.02
C SER A 16 -29.70 -11.56 0.33
N PHE A 17 -30.22 -10.39 0.73
CA PHE A 17 -29.87 -9.76 2.01
C PHE A 17 -30.36 -10.57 3.22
N SER A 18 -31.43 -11.36 3.06
CA SER A 18 -31.90 -12.30 4.10
C SER A 18 -30.95 -13.47 4.34
N GLU A 19 -30.12 -13.81 3.34
CA GLU A 19 -29.15 -14.91 3.42
C GLU A 19 -27.73 -14.41 3.76
N ALA A 20 -27.51 -13.09 3.73
CA ALA A 20 -26.24 -12.49 4.10
C ALA A 20 -26.04 -12.56 5.63
N LYS A 21 -25.18 -13.47 6.07
CA LYS A 21 -24.86 -13.68 7.50
C LYS A 21 -23.74 -12.78 8.00
N ASP A 22 -22.82 -12.45 7.10
CA ASP A 22 -21.63 -11.64 7.36
C ASP A 22 -21.14 -10.92 6.09
N VAL A 23 -20.12 -10.07 6.24
CA VAL A 23 -19.52 -9.32 5.12
C VAL A 23 -18.92 -10.23 4.04
N SER A 24 -18.37 -11.40 4.42
CA SER A 24 -17.82 -12.34 3.45
C SER A 24 -18.90 -12.91 2.54
N SER A 25 -20.04 -13.27 3.12
CA SER A 25 -21.19 -13.81 2.38
C SER A 25 -21.74 -12.80 1.37
N LEU A 26 -21.67 -11.50 1.67
CA LEU A 26 -22.02 -10.45 0.72
C LEU A 26 -21.02 -10.37 -0.43
N ILE A 27 -19.72 -10.43 -0.16
CA ILE A 27 -18.66 -10.44 -1.19
C ILE A 27 -18.77 -11.71 -2.06
N ASP A 28 -19.13 -12.86 -1.48
CA ASP A 28 -19.38 -14.10 -2.22
C ASP A 28 -20.55 -13.95 -3.19
N GLN A 29 -21.61 -13.25 -2.79
CA GLN A 29 -22.72 -12.93 -3.70
C GLN A 29 -22.28 -11.96 -4.81
N MET A 30 -21.33 -11.03 -4.56
CA MET A 30 -20.79 -10.14 -5.59
C MET A 30 -20.10 -10.89 -6.74
N ALA A 31 -19.58 -12.10 -6.49
CA ALA A 31 -19.01 -12.95 -7.54
C ALA A 31 -20.06 -13.39 -8.58
N LYS A 32 -21.33 -13.53 -8.17
CA LYS A 32 -22.43 -14.03 -9.00
C LYS A 32 -23.33 -12.92 -9.56
N ALA A 33 -23.09 -11.67 -9.16
CA ALA A 33 -23.92 -10.51 -9.50
C ALA A 33 -23.77 -9.99 -10.96
N GLY A 34 -23.01 -10.68 -11.82
CA GLY A 34 -23.09 -10.45 -13.27
C GLY A 34 -22.16 -9.38 -13.86
N GLY A 35 -21.13 -8.94 -13.14
CA GLY A 35 -20.01 -8.20 -13.74
C GLY A 35 -19.71 -6.82 -13.14
N PHE A 36 -18.92 -6.04 -13.87
CA PHE A 36 -18.33 -4.77 -13.44
C PHE A 36 -17.43 -4.90 -12.19
N SER A 37 -17.45 -3.91 -11.30
CA SER A 37 -16.55 -3.85 -10.15
C SER A 37 -16.87 -4.86 -9.06
N ALA A 38 -18.14 -5.27 -8.94
CA ALA A 38 -18.57 -6.22 -7.90
C ALA A 38 -17.88 -7.59 -8.07
N THR A 39 -17.98 -8.17 -9.25
CA THR A 39 -17.33 -9.46 -9.56
C THR A 39 -15.80 -9.34 -9.52
N LYS A 40 -15.24 -8.20 -9.95
CA LYS A 40 -13.79 -7.94 -9.85
C LYS A 40 -13.31 -7.90 -8.41
N LEU A 41 -14.08 -7.32 -7.49
CA LEU A 41 -13.72 -7.25 -6.08
C LEU A 41 -13.70 -8.64 -5.43
N ALA A 42 -14.73 -9.45 -5.68
CA ALA A 42 -14.80 -10.82 -5.19
C ALA A 42 -13.65 -11.68 -5.75
N HIS A 43 -13.38 -11.57 -7.05
CA HIS A 43 -12.27 -12.25 -7.67
C HIS A 43 -10.91 -11.78 -7.13
N ALA A 44 -10.72 -10.47 -6.92
CA ALA A 44 -9.49 -9.92 -6.36
C ALA A 44 -9.26 -10.42 -4.92
N ARG A 45 -10.30 -10.54 -4.10
CA ARG A 45 -10.22 -11.16 -2.76
C ARG A 45 -9.70 -12.59 -2.86
N ASP A 46 -10.24 -13.38 -3.78
CA ASP A 46 -9.86 -14.80 -3.93
C ASP A 46 -8.40 -14.94 -4.36
N VAL A 47 -7.99 -14.19 -5.38
CA VAL A 47 -6.60 -14.16 -5.88
C VAL A 47 -5.63 -13.71 -4.78
N LEU A 48 -5.97 -12.64 -4.05
CA LEU A 48 -5.16 -12.13 -2.96
C LEU A 48 -5.01 -13.15 -1.83
N SER A 49 -6.12 -13.79 -1.44
CA SER A 49 -6.14 -14.81 -0.38
C SER A 49 -5.33 -16.03 -0.78
N GLU A 50 -5.46 -16.47 -2.03
CA GLU A 50 -4.68 -17.58 -2.59
C GLU A 50 -3.19 -17.26 -2.64
N ALA A 51 -2.82 -16.06 -3.08
CA ALA A 51 -1.43 -15.62 -3.12
C ALA A 51 -0.81 -15.62 -1.71
N ILE A 52 -1.49 -15.01 -0.73
CA ILE A 52 -1.02 -14.96 0.67
C ILE A 52 -0.90 -16.38 1.25
N ASN A 53 -1.87 -17.26 1.02
CA ASN A 53 -1.83 -18.64 1.53
C ASN A 53 -0.74 -19.50 0.89
N LYS A 54 -0.25 -19.13 -0.30
CA LYS A 54 0.82 -19.82 -1.01
C LYS A 54 2.21 -19.21 -0.77
N SER A 55 2.33 -18.09 -0.06
CA SER A 55 3.57 -17.32 0.09
C SER A 55 4.75 -18.09 0.69
N ASN A 56 4.47 -19.15 1.46
CA ASN A 56 5.45 -19.98 2.14
C ASN A 56 5.64 -21.36 1.49
N ARG A 57 5.15 -21.56 0.25
CA ARG A 57 5.33 -22.82 -0.48
C ARG A 57 6.56 -22.74 -1.37
N ASP A 58 7.32 -23.83 -1.43
CA ASP A 58 8.46 -23.96 -2.33
C ASP A 58 8.04 -23.75 -3.79
N GLY A 59 8.79 -22.90 -4.50
CA GLY A 59 8.54 -22.57 -5.90
C GLY A 59 7.53 -21.45 -6.16
N VAL A 60 6.99 -20.81 -5.11
CA VAL A 60 6.10 -19.64 -5.24
C VAL A 60 6.87 -18.37 -4.88
N LEU A 61 6.82 -17.37 -5.76
CA LEU A 61 7.43 -16.05 -5.54
C LEU A 61 6.34 -14.98 -5.67
N ASN A 62 5.95 -14.39 -4.55
CA ASN A 62 4.92 -13.35 -4.47
C ASN A 62 5.54 -11.96 -4.58
N TRP A 63 5.00 -11.17 -5.51
CA TRP A 63 5.41 -9.80 -5.77
C TRP A 63 4.29 -8.85 -5.37
N LEU A 64 4.67 -7.76 -4.70
CA LEU A 64 3.75 -6.68 -4.37
C LEU A 64 4.30 -5.38 -4.93
N SER A 65 3.51 -4.68 -5.75
CA SER A 65 3.85 -3.35 -6.20
C SER A 65 2.75 -2.35 -5.90
N PHE A 66 3.15 -1.16 -5.46
CA PHE A 66 2.20 -0.10 -5.13
C PHE A 66 2.86 1.29 -5.18
N PRO A 67 2.08 2.34 -5.52
CA PRO A 67 2.54 3.73 -5.48
C PRO A 67 2.54 4.29 -4.06
N ALA A 68 3.35 5.32 -3.84
CA ALA A 68 3.52 6.02 -2.55
C ALA A 68 2.22 6.54 -1.93
N CYS A 69 1.27 6.99 -2.76
CA CYS A 69 0.03 7.59 -2.28
C CYS A 69 -0.80 6.65 -1.39
N LEU A 70 -0.67 5.33 -1.53
CA LEU A 70 -1.37 4.39 -0.67
C LEU A 70 -0.82 4.40 0.77
N CYS A 71 0.48 4.60 0.95
CA CYS A 71 1.08 4.73 2.29
C CYS A 71 0.69 6.02 3.02
N ALA A 72 0.30 7.06 2.30
CA ALA A 72 -0.28 8.27 2.89
C ALA A 72 -1.70 8.06 3.44
N THR A 73 -2.36 6.95 3.08
CA THR A 73 -3.73 6.61 3.53
C THR A 73 -3.74 5.53 4.60
N GLY A 74 -4.93 5.21 5.12
CA GLY A 74 -5.14 4.08 6.02
C GLY A 74 -4.76 2.71 5.44
N THR A 75 -4.58 2.60 4.11
CA THR A 75 -4.12 1.35 3.49
C THR A 75 -2.67 1.00 3.84
N ARG A 76 -1.89 1.94 4.41
CA ARG A 76 -0.57 1.66 5.01
C ARG A 76 -0.57 0.42 5.91
N GLY A 77 -1.60 0.28 6.74
CA GLY A 77 -1.71 -0.84 7.68
C GLY A 77 -1.72 -2.22 7.01
N PHE A 78 -2.27 -2.32 5.80
CA PHE A 78 -2.24 -3.55 5.01
C PHE A 78 -0.80 -3.91 4.62
N PHE A 79 -0.01 -2.95 4.13
CA PHE A 79 1.39 -3.19 3.73
C PHE A 79 2.26 -3.58 4.92
N VAL A 80 2.08 -2.91 6.06
CA VAL A 80 2.78 -3.26 7.30
C VAL A 80 2.46 -4.70 7.70
N GLU A 81 1.17 -5.07 7.77
CA GLU A 81 0.79 -6.42 8.17
C GLU A 81 1.25 -7.50 7.17
N ALA A 82 1.18 -7.19 5.87
CA ALA A 82 1.63 -8.06 4.80
C ALA A 82 3.11 -8.42 4.91
N ILE A 83 3.95 -7.44 5.26
CA ILE A 83 5.38 -7.66 5.48
C ILE A 83 5.64 -8.37 6.82
N LYS A 84 4.90 -8.03 7.91
CA LYS A 84 5.03 -8.72 9.22
C LYS A 84 4.82 -10.22 9.07
N ARG A 85 3.81 -10.59 8.28
CA ARG A 85 3.46 -11.99 7.99
C ARG A 85 4.35 -12.66 6.96
N LYS A 86 5.33 -11.95 6.37
CA LYS A 86 6.17 -12.43 5.27
C LYS A 86 5.33 -12.99 4.11
N ALA A 87 4.18 -12.36 3.84
CA ALA A 87 3.25 -12.81 2.81
C ALA A 87 3.74 -12.53 1.37
N TYR A 88 4.73 -11.66 1.23
CA TYR A 88 5.34 -11.27 -0.05
C TYR A 88 6.86 -11.39 0.04
N ASN A 89 7.46 -11.81 -1.07
CA ASN A 89 8.90 -12.00 -1.17
C ASN A 89 9.60 -10.78 -1.77
N VAL A 90 8.94 -10.11 -2.72
CA VAL A 90 9.49 -8.96 -3.45
C VAL A 90 8.51 -7.80 -3.36
N ILE A 91 9.02 -6.63 -2.98
CA ILE A 91 8.23 -5.39 -2.90
C ILE A 91 8.85 -4.35 -3.82
N ILE A 92 8.01 -3.78 -4.68
CA ILE A 92 8.40 -2.74 -5.63
C ILE A 92 7.54 -1.52 -5.35
N THR A 93 8.17 -0.41 -4.99
CA THR A 93 7.45 0.81 -4.68
C THR A 93 8.25 2.04 -5.12
N THR A 94 7.60 3.20 -5.07
CA THR A 94 8.20 4.50 -5.40
C THR A 94 8.89 5.11 -4.19
N CYS A 95 9.84 6.03 -4.39
CA CYS A 95 10.59 6.67 -3.31
C CYS A 95 9.72 7.32 -2.23
N GLY A 96 8.64 8.01 -2.62
CA GLY A 96 7.74 8.68 -1.68
C GLY A 96 7.04 7.75 -0.67
N THR A 97 7.09 6.43 -0.90
CA THR A 97 6.60 5.46 0.07
C THR A 97 7.42 5.51 1.36
N LEU A 98 8.73 5.70 1.25
CA LEU A 98 9.63 5.79 2.41
C LEU A 98 9.32 7.04 3.23
N ASP A 99 9.14 8.18 2.56
CA ASP A 99 8.89 9.48 3.19
C ASP A 99 7.58 9.43 3.99
N HIS A 100 6.48 9.07 3.33
CA HIS A 100 5.17 8.94 3.99
C HIS A 100 5.16 7.92 5.12
N ASP A 101 5.95 6.86 4.98
CA ASP A 101 6.02 5.79 5.98
C ASP A 101 6.72 6.25 7.26
N ILE A 102 7.86 6.94 7.13
CA ILE A 102 8.62 7.52 8.24
C ILE A 102 7.80 8.62 8.93
N GLU A 103 7.21 9.53 8.14
CA GLU A 103 6.43 10.65 8.66
C GLU A 103 5.21 10.18 9.47
N ARG A 104 4.44 9.23 8.91
CA ARG A 104 3.22 8.68 9.52
C ARG A 104 3.49 7.88 10.79
N GLU A 105 4.67 7.29 10.90
CA GLU A 105 5.04 6.49 12.06
C GLU A 105 5.60 7.33 13.19
N THR A 106 6.36 8.36 12.84
CA THR A 106 7.25 8.96 13.81
C THR A 106 6.72 10.27 14.38
N TYR A 107 6.07 11.14 13.59
CA TYR A 107 5.97 12.53 14.05
C TYR A 107 4.69 13.34 13.73
N GLN A 108 3.76 12.92 12.85
CA GLN A 108 2.48 13.67 12.72
C GLN A 108 1.32 12.90 12.07
N ALA A 109 0.10 13.21 12.51
CA ALA A 109 -1.12 12.69 11.90
C ALA A 109 -1.37 13.37 10.54
N TYR A 110 -1.70 12.57 9.53
CA TYR A 110 -2.31 13.11 8.30
C TYR A 110 -3.81 13.21 8.49
N TYR A 111 -4.41 14.22 7.88
CA TYR A 111 -5.82 14.55 8.07
C TYR A 111 -6.64 14.28 6.82
N HIS A 112 -7.93 14.02 7.00
CA HIS A 112 -8.88 13.96 5.88
C HIS A 112 -9.15 15.39 5.38
N GLY A 113 -9.05 15.58 4.07
CA GLY A 113 -9.42 16.80 3.36
C GLY A 113 -10.39 16.51 2.22
N ALA A 114 -10.39 17.37 1.22
CA ALA A 114 -11.21 17.26 0.02
C ALA A 114 -10.37 17.52 -1.24
N PHE A 115 -10.83 17.06 -2.39
CA PHE A 115 -10.10 17.25 -3.65
C PHE A 115 -10.23 18.69 -4.17
N GLU A 116 -11.27 19.39 -3.73
CA GLU A 116 -11.70 20.72 -4.15
C GLU A 116 -11.10 21.86 -3.31
N LEU A 117 -10.19 21.54 -2.37
CA LEU A 117 -9.52 22.54 -1.54
C LEU A 117 -8.62 23.44 -2.40
N ASP A 118 -8.53 24.73 -2.03
CA ASP A 118 -7.66 25.70 -2.71
C ASP A 118 -6.21 25.52 -2.28
N ASP A 119 -5.35 25.21 -3.25
CA ASP A 119 -3.92 24.99 -3.00
C ASP A 119 -3.19 26.28 -2.57
N VAL A 120 -3.70 27.48 -2.92
CA VAL A 120 -3.12 28.75 -2.48
C VAL A 120 -3.36 28.95 -0.98
N GLU A 121 -4.60 28.77 -0.52
CA GLU A 121 -4.95 28.89 0.89
C GLU A 121 -4.23 27.82 1.74
N LEU A 122 -4.15 26.58 1.24
CA LEU A 122 -3.38 25.52 1.89
C LEU A 122 -1.90 25.91 2.03
N GLY A 123 -1.30 26.46 0.98
CA GLY A 123 0.09 26.94 1.02
C GLY A 123 0.31 28.05 2.04
N GLU A 124 -0.60 29.02 2.15
CA GLU A 124 -0.54 30.09 3.16
C GLU A 124 -0.64 29.57 4.60
N GLN A 125 -1.37 28.47 4.80
CA GLN A 125 -1.50 27.79 6.10
C GLN A 125 -0.39 26.78 6.38
N GLY A 126 0.58 26.62 5.47
CA GLY A 126 1.66 25.64 5.63
C GLY A 126 1.19 24.19 5.51
N LEU A 127 0.19 23.92 4.68
CA LEU A 127 -0.39 22.59 4.48
C LEU A 127 -0.13 22.10 3.05
N ASN A 128 0.33 20.85 2.93
CA ASN A 128 0.43 20.11 1.68
C ASN A 128 -0.80 19.22 1.47
N ARG A 129 -1.13 18.97 0.21
CA ARG A 129 -2.24 18.10 -0.19
C ARG A 129 -1.77 16.91 -1.02
N LEU A 130 -2.24 15.73 -0.64
CA LEU A 130 -2.11 14.48 -1.40
C LEU A 130 -3.52 13.96 -1.71
N GLY A 131 -4.07 14.39 -2.84
CA GLY A 131 -5.46 14.09 -3.21
C GLY A 131 -6.45 14.71 -2.23
N ASN A 132 -7.04 13.87 -1.37
CA ASN A 132 -7.93 14.27 -0.28
C ASN A 132 -7.31 14.06 1.11
N VAL A 133 -5.98 13.94 1.19
CA VAL A 133 -5.24 13.83 2.44
C VAL A 133 -4.41 15.09 2.64
N ILE A 134 -4.45 15.66 3.84
CA ILE A 134 -3.73 16.87 4.19
C ILE A 134 -2.54 16.52 5.09
N VAL A 135 -1.38 17.06 4.73
CA VAL A 135 -0.11 16.82 5.39
C VAL A 135 0.47 18.17 5.81
N PRO A 136 0.67 18.42 7.12
CA PRO A 136 1.35 19.64 7.56
C PRO A 136 2.77 19.73 7.02
N ASN A 137 3.23 20.94 6.67
CA ASN A 137 4.59 21.15 6.13
C ASN A 137 5.69 20.73 7.12
N GLU A 138 5.40 20.77 8.42
CA GLU A 138 6.34 20.34 9.45
C GLU A 138 6.76 18.87 9.27
N CYS A 139 5.91 18.02 8.67
CA CYS A 139 6.23 16.63 8.35
C CYS A 139 7.40 16.50 7.36
N TYR A 140 7.51 17.40 6.39
CA TYR A 140 8.46 17.30 5.27
C TYR A 140 9.80 18.01 5.52
N GLY A 141 9.84 18.96 6.46
CA GLY A 141 11.01 19.80 6.72
C GLY A 141 12.01 19.18 7.69
N ASP A 142 12.34 19.94 8.73
CA ASP A 142 13.36 19.60 9.73
C ASP A 142 13.23 18.18 10.31
N ILE A 143 12.01 17.68 10.41
CA ILE A 143 11.70 16.39 11.02
C ILE A 143 12.21 15.22 10.19
N LEU A 144 11.96 15.23 8.87
CA LEU A 144 12.44 14.21 7.97
C LEU A 144 13.97 14.29 7.86
N GLU A 145 14.51 15.50 7.74
CA GLU A 145 15.96 15.73 7.64
C GLU A 145 16.72 15.23 8.86
N GLN A 146 16.20 15.43 10.09
CA GLN A 146 16.82 14.91 11.32
C GLN A 146 16.95 13.39 11.32
N SER A 147 16.04 12.68 10.66
CA SER A 147 16.08 11.21 10.56
C SER A 147 16.95 10.74 9.39
N VAL A 148 16.86 11.42 8.24
CA VAL A 148 17.52 11.01 6.99
C VAL A 148 19.00 11.43 6.92
N LEU A 149 19.36 12.62 7.43
CA LEU A 149 20.73 13.13 7.37
C LEU A 149 21.76 12.21 8.07
N PRO A 150 21.50 11.68 9.28
CA PRO A 150 22.42 10.72 9.91
C PRO A 150 22.63 9.46 9.05
N TRP A 151 21.59 8.96 8.40
CA TRP A 151 21.68 7.81 7.50
C TRP A 151 22.50 8.12 6.26
N LEU A 152 22.32 9.32 5.67
CA LEU A 152 23.10 9.76 4.51
C LEU A 152 24.59 9.90 4.84
N GLU A 153 24.95 10.40 6.03
CA GLU A 153 26.34 10.46 6.50
C GLU A 153 26.97 9.07 6.66
N GLU A 154 26.21 8.12 7.19
CA GLU A 154 26.64 6.72 7.33
C GLU A 154 26.89 6.08 5.94
N ILE A 155 25.96 6.32 4.99
CA ILE A 155 26.08 5.89 3.60
C ILE A 155 27.30 6.51 2.91
N GLU A 156 27.57 7.79 3.15
CA GLU A 156 28.72 8.46 2.57
C GLU A 156 30.04 7.88 3.08
N LYS A 157 30.17 7.65 4.39
CA LYS A 157 31.37 7.09 5.02
C LYS A 157 31.69 5.70 4.47
N GLU A 158 30.69 4.84 4.30
CA GLU A 158 30.87 3.50 3.74
C GLU A 158 31.23 3.51 2.26
N ARG A 159 30.57 4.36 1.46
CA ARG A 159 30.90 4.51 0.02
C ARG A 159 32.33 4.97 -0.19
N ARG A 160 32.85 5.84 0.67
CA ARG A 160 34.26 6.27 0.65
C ARG A 160 35.22 5.17 1.11
N GLY A 161 34.74 4.18 1.87
CA GLY A 161 35.50 3.03 2.39
C GLY A 161 35.67 1.85 1.42
N ASN A 162 35.26 1.96 0.16
CA ASN A 162 35.31 0.88 -0.86
C ASN A 162 34.41 -0.33 -0.58
N GLU A 163 33.49 -0.28 0.38
CA GLU A 163 32.42 -1.28 0.50
C GLU A 163 31.28 -0.89 -0.44
N SER A 164 31.35 -1.38 -1.68
CA SER A 164 30.30 -1.25 -2.68
C SER A 164 29.12 -2.20 -2.36
N ARG A 165 28.51 -2.05 -1.18
CA ARG A 165 27.23 -2.72 -0.89
C ARG A 165 26.05 -1.88 -1.37
N LYS A 166 25.08 -2.61 -1.93
CA LYS A 166 24.03 -2.13 -2.81
C LYS A 166 23.10 -1.19 -2.06
N SER A 167 22.88 0.02 -2.58
CA SER A 167 21.98 1.05 -2.05
C SER A 167 20.55 0.55 -1.69
N MET A 168 20.13 -0.60 -2.24
CA MET A 168 18.84 -1.26 -1.96
C MET A 168 18.76 -2.01 -0.62
N GLU A 169 19.87 -2.49 -0.06
CA GLU A 169 19.86 -3.28 1.20
C GLU A 169 19.53 -2.39 2.42
N ARG A 170 19.79 -1.08 2.35
CA ARG A 170 19.65 -0.16 3.49
C ARG A 170 18.31 0.51 3.70
N ILE A 171 17.45 0.64 2.68
CA ILE A 171 16.06 1.10 2.89
C ILE A 171 15.34 0.19 3.88
N TRP A 172 15.68 -1.10 3.87
CA TRP A 172 15.16 -2.10 4.80
C TRP A 172 15.83 -2.05 6.19
N GLU A 173 17.12 -1.74 6.27
CA GLU A 173 17.83 -1.56 7.55
C GLU A 173 17.35 -0.33 8.33
N CYS A 174 16.97 0.76 7.64
CA CYS A 174 16.40 1.96 8.28
C CYS A 174 15.13 1.63 9.09
N ARG A 175 14.31 0.69 8.62
CA ARG A 175 13.12 0.21 9.36
C ARG A 175 13.47 -0.69 10.56
N ALA A 176 14.54 -1.48 10.48
CA ALA A 176 14.99 -2.30 11.60
C ALA A 176 15.57 -1.43 12.74
N LEU A 177 16.28 -0.35 12.38
CA LEU A 177 16.84 0.63 13.33
C LEU A 177 15.75 1.45 14.06
N LEU A 178 14.61 1.67 13.41
CA LEU A 178 13.44 2.32 14.01
C LEU A 178 12.53 1.35 14.81
N GLY A 179 12.88 0.05 14.91
CA GLY A 179 12.10 -0.93 15.66
C GLY A 179 10.74 -1.28 15.02
N LEU A 180 10.64 -1.17 13.70
CA LEU A 180 9.36 -1.23 12.98
C LEU A 180 8.92 -2.66 12.58
N TRP A 181 9.59 -3.69 13.12
CA TRP A 181 9.26 -5.12 12.97
C TRP A 181 9.49 -5.92 14.24
#